data_AF-A0A7X7XB25-F1
#
_entry.id   AF-A0A7X7XB25-F1
#
_cell.length_a   1.000
_cell.length_b   1.000
_cell.length_c   1.000
_cell.angle_alpha   90.00
_cell.angle_beta   90.00
_cell.angle_gamma   90.00
#
_symmetry.space_group_name_H-M   'P 1'
#
loop_
_entity.id
_entity.type
_entity.pdbx_description
1 polymer ?
#
loop_
_entity_poly.entity_id
_entity_poly.type
_entity_poly.pdbx_seq_one_letter_code
_entity_poly.pdbx_strand_id
1 'polypeptide(L)' 'LKPGKGVYGAYRLIRKKVPFLEEDVFMAPLIEEAMSLVESGEIIKAVEEEIGELD' A
#
# COMPACT_ATOMS: atom_id res chain seq x y z
N LEU A 1 -15.22 9.91 -5.22
CA LEU A 1 -14.13 10.01 -6.24
C LEU A 1 -13.48 8.64 -6.35
N LYS A 2 -13.10 8.18 -7.55
CA LYS A 2 -12.30 6.96 -7.72
C LYS A 2 -10.82 7.35 -7.81
N PRO A 3 -9.92 6.69 -7.06
CA PRO A 3 -8.49 6.95 -7.18
C PRO A 3 -7.99 6.64 -8.60
N GLY A 4 -6.91 7.31 -9.01
CA GLY A 4 -6.19 6.94 -10.24
C GLY A 4 -5.62 5.53 -10.15
N LYS A 5 -5.30 4.91 -11.30
CA LYS A 5 -4.88 3.50 -11.38
C LYS A 5 -3.67 3.17 -10.49
N GLY A 6 -2.60 3.97 -10.57
CA GLY A 6 -1.40 3.78 -9.76
C GLY A 6 -1.70 3.86 -8.25
N VAL A 7 -2.42 4.91 -7.83
CA VAL A 7 -2.87 5.06 -6.42
C VAL A 7 -3.71 3.87 -5.98
N TYR A 8 -4.59 3.37 -6.85
CA TYR A 8 -5.40 2.20 -6.55
C TYR A 8 -4.57 0.91 -6.43
N GLY A 9 -3.52 0.75 -7.24
CA GLY A 9 -2.54 -0.33 -7.13
C GLY A 9 -1.87 -0.36 -5.75
N ALA A 10 -1.27 0.76 -5.35
CA ALA A 10 -0.68 0.93 -4.01
C ALA A 10 -1.69 0.67 -2.89
N TYR A 11 -2.90 1.23 -2.98
CA TYR A 11 -3.97 1.03 -2.01
C TYR A 11 -4.32 -0.46 -1.84
N ARG A 12 -4.48 -1.20 -2.95
CA ARG A 12 -4.82 -2.63 -2.89
C ARG A 12 -3.70 -3.45 -2.26
N LEU A 13 -2.43 -3.14 -2.56
CA LEU A 13 -1.29 -3.80 -1.93
C LEU A 13 -1.31 -3.57 -0.42
N ILE A 14 -1.40 -2.31 0.02
CA ILE A 14 -1.41 -1.96 1.45
C ILE A 14 -2.58 -2.67 2.14
N ARG A 15 -3.79 -2.68 1.56
CA ARG A 15 -4.96 -3.33 2.18
C ARG A 15 -4.89 -4.85 2.29
N LYS A 16 -4.04 -5.52 1.51
CA LYS A 16 -3.77 -6.95 1.71
C LYS A 16 -3.00 -7.23 2.99
N LYS A 17 -2.23 -6.25 3.49
CA LYS A 17 -1.34 -6.39 4.64
C LYS A 17 -1.82 -5.64 5.88
N VAL A 18 -2.39 -4.45 5.67
CA VAL A 18 -2.95 -3.56 6.68
C VAL A 18 -4.46 -3.39 6.44
N PRO A 19 -5.30 -4.14 7.17
CA PRO A 19 -6.75 -4.13 6.95
C PRO A 19 -7.37 -2.77 7.28
N PHE A 20 -8.63 -2.57 6.88
CA PHE A 20 -9.41 -1.44 7.38
C PHE A 20 -9.64 -1.61 8.88
N LEU A 21 -9.49 -0.52 9.62
CA LEU A 21 -9.63 -0.51 11.07
C LEU A 21 -11.00 0.04 11.42
N GLU A 22 -11.87 -0.83 11.90
CA GLU A 22 -13.22 -0.47 12.38
C GLU A 22 -13.22 -0.13 13.87
N GLU A 23 -12.25 -0.68 14.59
CA GLU A 23 -12.06 -0.53 16.02
C GLU A 23 -10.57 -0.26 16.32
N ASP A 24 -10.28 0.13 17.56
CA ASP A 24 -8.92 0.34 18.02
C ASP A 24 -8.16 -1.00 18.04
N VAL A 25 -6.93 -0.97 17.51
CA VAL A 25 -6.05 -2.14 17.46
C VAL A 25 -4.64 -1.77 17.89
N PHE A 26 -3.84 -2.77 18.23
CA PHE A 26 -2.42 -2.56 18.46
C PHE A 26 -1.71 -2.20 17.13
N MET A 27 -1.41 -0.92 16.95
CA MET A 27 -0.96 -0.38 15.66
C MET A 27 0.49 -0.71 15.30
N ALA A 28 1.37 -0.96 16.28
CA ALA A 28 2.80 -1.16 16.03
C ALA A 28 3.10 -2.20 14.91
N PRO A 29 2.55 -3.42 14.92
CA PRO A 29 2.79 -4.39 13.84
C PRO A 29 2.25 -3.93 12.48
N LEU A 30 1.15 -3.17 12.46
CA LEU A 30 0.58 -2.66 11.21
C LEU A 30 1.44 -1.56 10.59
N ILE A 31 2.05 -0.73 11.45
CA ILE A 31 3.00 0.30 11.03
C ILE A 31 4.28 -0.35 10.50
N GLU A 32 4.82 -1.35 11.21
CA GLU A 32 6.00 -2.10 10.76
C GLU A 32 5.77 -2.75 9.40
N GLU A 33 4.61 -3.37 9.18
CA GLU A 33 4.26 -3.96 7.89
C GLU A 33 4.18 -2.89 6.79
N ALA A 34 3.54 -1.75 7.05
CA ALA A 34 3.47 -0.64 6.09
C ALA A 34 4.87 -0.07 5.77
N MET A 35 5.75 0.05 6.76
CA MET A 35 7.14 0.46 6.56
C MET A 35 7.90 -0.55 5.70
N SER A 36 7.74 -1.86 5.94
CA SER A 36 8.39 -2.89 5.13
C SER A 36 8.00 -2.81 3.65
N LEU A 37 6.74 -2.45 3.33
CA LEU A 37 6.28 -2.27 1.96
C LEU A 37 6.94 -1.06 1.26
N VAL A 38 7.29 -0.02 2.02
CA VAL A 38 8.05 1.14 1.53
C VAL A 38 9.51 0.74 1.32
N GLU A 39 10.14 0.15 2.34
CA GLU A 39 11.56 -0.21 2.34
C GLU A 39 11.91 -1.26 1.28
N SER A 40 11.02 -2.21 1.04
CA SER A 40 11.17 -3.25 0.00
C SER A 40 10.96 -2.73 -1.43
N GLY A 41 10.38 -1.54 -1.59
CA GLY A 41 9.98 -1.02 -2.90
C GLY A 41 8.72 -1.67 -3.49
N GLU A 42 8.02 -2.53 -2.76
CA GLU A 42 6.80 -3.20 -3.24
C GLU A 42 5.70 -2.19 -3.64
N ILE A 43 5.61 -1.05 -2.95
CA ILE A 43 4.65 0.01 -3.31
C ILE A 43 4.96 0.59 -4.70
N ILE A 44 6.22 0.89 -5.00
CA ILE A 44 6.62 1.41 -6.31
C ILE A 44 6.32 0.38 -7.39
N LYS A 45 6.74 -0.87 -7.17
CA LYS A 45 6.45 -1.97 -8.09
C LYS A 45 4.96 -2.12 -8.39
N ALA A 46 4.11 -2.08 -7.36
CA ALA A 46 2.65 -2.21 -7.53
C ALA A 46 2.02 -1.00 -8.26
N VAL A 47 2.63 0.18 -8.18
CA VAL A 47 2.22 1.35 -8.98
C VAL A 47 2.66 1.16 -10.43
N GLU A 48 3.92 0.80 -10.66
CA GLU A 48 4.49 0.66 -11.99
C GLU A 48 3.85 -0.47 -12.81
N GLU A 49 3.41 -1.55 -12.15
CA GLU A 49 2.61 -2.61 -12.78
C GLU A 49 1.27 -2.09 -13.35
N GLU A 50 0.74 -0.98 -12.83
CA GLU A 50 -0.54 -0.39 -13.27
C GLU A 50 -0.38 0.73 -14.30
N ILE A 51 0.72 1.48 -14.25
CA ILE A 51 0.90 2.71 -15.06
C ILE A 51 2.20 2.82 -15.85
N GLY A 52 3.11 1.85 -15.72
CA GLY A 52 4.47 1.93 -16.26
C GLY A 52 5.46 2.53 -15.26
N GLU A 53 6.75 2.52 -15.63
CA GLU A 53 7.86 3.04 -14.82
C GLU A 53 7.63 4.51 -14.40
N LEU A 54 8.01 4.84 -13.16
CA LEU A 54 7.94 6.20 -12.64
C LEU A 54 9.23 6.97 -13.01
N ASP A 55 9.09 8.20 -13.50
CA ASP A 55 10.21 9.13 -13.79
C ASP A 55 10.77 9.83 -12.54
#